data_AF-A0A7J4PWQ6-F1
#
_entry.id   AF-A0A7J4PWQ6-F1
#
_cell.length_a   1.000
_cell.length_b   1.000
_cell.length_c   1.000
_cell.angle_alpha   90.00
_cell.angle_beta   90.00
_cell.angle_gamma   90.00
#
_symmetry.space_group_name_H-M   'P 1'
#
loop_
_entity.id
_entity.type
_entity.pdbx_description
1 polymer ?
#
loop_
_entity_poly.entity_id
_entity_poly.type
_entity_poly.pdbx_seq_one_letter_code
_entity_poly.pdbx_strand_id
1 'polypeptide(L)' 'WKEEGQRKIVLKAPTLQEIFRLREEAERAGIASAIVIDAGLTEIPPGTVTALGLGPASDTQLDKITGDLKLV' A
#
# COMPACT_ATOMS: atom_id res chain seq x y z
N TRP A 1 17.18 1.07 -0.69
CA TRP A 1 16.05 1.98 -0.32
C TRP A 1 16.44 3.11 0.63
N LYS A 2 16.89 2.86 1.88
CA LYS A 2 17.19 3.94 2.84
C LYS A 2 18.29 4.88 2.38
N GLU A 3 19.38 4.33 1.86
CA GLU A 3 20.53 5.07 1.33
C GLU A 3 20.23 5.76 -0.02
N GLU A 4 19.16 5.35 -0.69
CA GLU A 4 18.70 5.90 -1.98
C GLU A 4 17.61 6.98 -1.81
N GLY A 5 17.49 7.58 -0.61
CA GLY A 5 16.52 8.64 -0.34
C GLY A 5 15.08 8.17 -0.10
N GLN A 6 14.86 6.86 0.08
CA GLN A 6 13.58 6.30 0.53
C GLN A 6 12.38 6.69 -0.35
N ARG A 7 12.52 6.57 -1.68
CA ARG A 7 11.45 6.91 -2.64
C ARG A 7 10.14 6.20 -2.27
N LYS A 8 9.03 6.95 -2.33
CA LYS A 8 7.66 6.46 -2.10
C LYS A 8 6.80 6.92 -3.26
N ILE A 9 5.90 6.05 -3.71
CA ILE A 9 4.88 6.35 -4.71
C ILE A 9 3.54 6.14 -4.02
N VAL A 10 2.65 7.12 -4.12
CA VAL A 10 1.32 7.07 -3.49
C VAL A 10 0.28 6.90 -4.61
N LEU A 11 -0.50 5.83 -4.51
CA LEU A 11 -1.46 5.41 -5.52
C LEU A 11 -2.86 5.32 -4.90
N LYS A 12 -3.88 5.47 -5.72
CA LYS A 12 -5.28 5.38 -5.32
C LYS A 12 -5.82 3.98 -5.56
N ALA A 13 -6.18 3.29 -4.48
CA ALA A 13 -7.04 2.10 -4.54
C ALA A 13 -8.52 2.55 -4.48
N PRO A 14 -9.38 2.10 -5.41
CA PRO A 14 -10.77 2.54 -5.48
C PRO A 14 -11.67 1.98 -4.36
N THR A 15 -11.30 0.86 -3.74
CA THR A 15 -12.13 0.16 -2.75
C THR A 15 -11.29 -0.49 -1.66
N LEU A 16 -11.93 -0.80 -0.53
CA LEU A 16 -11.32 -1.55 0.56
C LEU A 16 -10.96 -2.99 0.16
N GLN A 17 -11.80 -3.63 -0.66
CA GLN A 17 -11.55 -4.95 -1.20
C GLN A 17 -10.28 -4.99 -2.03
N GLU A 18 -10.03 -3.94 -2.82
CA GLU A 18 -8.81 -3.81 -3.60
C GLU A 18 -7.57 -3.72 -2.70
N ILE A 19 -7.64 -2.97 -1.59
CA ILE A 19 -6.56 -2.91 -0.59
C ILE A 19 -6.21 -4.33 -0.09
N PHE A 20 -7.20 -5.15 0.26
CA PHE A 20 -6.95 -6.50 0.73
C PHE A 20 -6.43 -7.44 -0.37
N ARG A 21 -6.92 -7.30 -1.62
CA ARG A 21 -6.41 -8.05 -2.78
C ARG A 21 -4.92 -7.76 -3.01
N LEU A 22 -4.54 -6.48 -3.03
CA LEU A 22 -3.15 -6.05 -3.22
C LEU A 22 -2.23 -6.54 -2.10
N ARG A 23 -2.72 -6.53 -0.86
CA ARG A 23 -1.99 -7.07 0.29
C ARG A 23 -1.71 -8.57 0.10
N GLU A 24 -2.72 -9.35 -0.27
CA GLU A 24 -2.58 -10.79 -0.47
C GLU A 24 -1.58 -11.10 -1.61
N GLU A 25 -1.62 -10.32 -2.69
CA GLU A 25 -0.64 -10.41 -3.79
C GLU A 25 0.78 -10.10 -3.33
N ALA A 26 0.97 -9.06 -2.52
CA ALA A 26 2.26 -8.72 -1.94
C ALA A 26 2.77 -9.83 -1.00
N GLU A 27 1.92 -10.37 -0.14
CA GLU A 27 2.27 -11.48 0.76
C GLU A 27 2.69 -12.72 -0.02
N ARG A 28 1.95 -13.10 -1.09
CA ARG A 28 2.33 -14.21 -1.99
C ARG A 28 3.64 -13.95 -2.73
N ALA A 29 3.95 -12.70 -3.05
CA ALA A 29 5.18 -12.30 -3.70
C ALA A 29 6.37 -12.15 -2.72
N GLY A 30 6.17 -12.37 -1.42
CA GLY A 30 7.19 -12.18 -0.39
C GLY A 30 7.56 -10.72 -0.13
N ILE A 31 6.67 -9.78 -0.46
CA ILE A 31 6.85 -8.34 -0.26
C ILE A 31 6.22 -7.95 1.07
N ALA A 32 6.98 -7.24 1.90
CA ALA A 32 6.47 -6.71 3.15
C ALA A 32 5.26 -5.80 2.92
N SER A 33 4.21 -5.98 3.72
CA SER A 33 2.97 -5.23 3.61
C SER A 33 2.45 -4.82 4.99
N ALA A 34 1.76 -3.68 5.07
CA ALA A 34 1.19 -3.18 6.32
C ALA A 34 -0.13 -2.45 6.05
N ILE A 35 -1.21 -2.90 6.70
CA ILE A 35 -2.49 -2.19 6.71
C ILE A 35 -2.43 -1.06 7.74
N VAL A 36 -2.81 0.14 7.32
CA VAL A 36 -2.97 1.29 8.20
C VAL A 36 -4.43 1.45 8.55
N ILE A 37 -4.71 1.54 9.85
CA ILE A 37 -6.03 1.72 10.42
C ILE A 37 -6.04 3.07 11.14
N ASP A 38 -7.06 3.89 10.89
CA ASP A 38 -7.21 5.18 11.54
C ASP A 38 -7.43 5.00 13.05
N ALA A 39 -6.69 5.78 13.84
CA ALA A 39 -6.73 5.72 15.30
C ALA A 39 -7.90 6.51 15.94
N GLY A 40 -8.72 7.20 15.15
CA GLY A 40 -9.77 8.10 15.63
C GLY A 40 -9.28 9.49 15.97
N LEU A 41 -8.09 9.87 15.50
CA LEU A 41 -7.50 11.20 15.72
C LEU A 41 -7.65 12.11 14.49
N THR A 42 -8.42 11.68 13.50
CA THR A 42 -8.72 12.40 12.27
C THR A 42 -10.23 12.49 12.07
N GLU A 43 -10.67 13.09 10.96
CA GLU A 43 -12.08 13.16 10.58
C GLU A 43 -12.64 11.81 10.08
N ILE A 44 -11.76 10.82 9.86
CA ILE A 44 -12.16 9.47 9.47
C ILE A 44 -12.60 8.69 10.72
N PRO A 45 -13.68 7.88 10.65
CA PRO A 45 -14.09 7.07 11.80
C PRO A 45 -12.96 6.16 12.31
N PRO A 46 -12.75 6.06 13.64
CA PRO A 46 -11.77 5.17 14.21
C PRO A 46 -11.99 3.72 13.75
N GLY A 47 -10.91 2.99 13.51
CA GLY A 47 -10.98 1.60 13.03
C GLY A 47 -11.17 1.45 11.52
N THR A 48 -11.27 2.56 10.78
CA THR A 48 -11.32 2.53 9.31
C THR A 48 -9.95 2.17 8.73
N VAL A 49 -9.90 1.18 7.85
CA VAL A 49 -8.70 0.93 7.03
C VAL A 49 -8.54 2.07 6.03
N THR A 50 -7.43 2.80 6.11
CA THR A 50 -7.20 4.01 5.30
C THR A 50 -6.12 3.83 4.23
N ALA A 51 -5.13 2.97 4.46
CA ALA A 51 -4.04 2.77 3.52
C ALA A 51 -3.37 1.39 3.63
N LEU A 52 -2.59 1.05 2.61
CA LEU A 52 -1.69 -0.10 2.56
C LEU A 52 -0.29 0.38 2.22
N GLY A 53 0.68 0.07 3.08
CA GLY A 53 2.10 0.20 2.77
C GLY A 53 2.63 -1.09 2.13
N LEU A 54 3.39 -0.97 1.06
CA LEU A 54 4.07 -2.08 0.38
C LEU A 54 5.57 -1.81 0.29
N GLY A 55 6.38 -2.84 0.51
CA GLY A 55 7.82 -2.80 0.38
C GLY A 55 8.59 -2.44 1.66
N PRO A 56 9.85 -1.99 1.53
CA PRO A 56 10.54 -1.72 0.27
C PRO A 56 10.75 -2.99 -0.56
N ALA A 57 10.63 -2.87 -1.88
CA ALA A 57 10.90 -3.92 -2.87
C ALA A 57 11.37 -3.27 -4.17
N SER A 58 11.85 -4.07 -5.13
CA SER A 58 12.25 -3.53 -6.43
C SER A 58 11.04 -2.98 -7.21
N ASP A 59 11.28 -1.98 -8.06
CA ASP A 59 10.23 -1.36 -8.88
C ASP A 59 9.47 -2.40 -9.69
N THR A 60 10.20 -3.28 -10.39
CA THR A 60 9.59 -4.35 -11.20
C THR A 60 8.73 -5.34 -10.41
N GLN A 61 8.96 -5.51 -9.10
CA GLN A 61 8.10 -6.33 -8.25
C GLN A 61 6.85 -5.58 -7.80
N LEU A 62 6.99 -4.29 -7.45
CA LEU A 62 5.86 -3.45 -7.04
C LEU A 62 4.94 -3.16 -8.23
N ASP A 63 5.49 -2.85 -9.41
CA ASP A 63 4.72 -2.54 -10.62
C ASP A 63 3.82 -3.70 -11.07
N LYS A 64 4.21 -4.96 -10.82
CA LYS A 64 3.35 -6.13 -11.09
C LYS A 64 2.08 -6.18 -10.25
N ILE A 65 2.08 -5.51 -9.09
CA ILE A 65 0.97 -5.49 -8.14
C ILE A 65 0.20 -4.18 -8.27
N THR A 66 0.89 -3.05 -8.43
CA THR A 66 0.29 -1.71 -8.35
C THR A 66 0.26 -0.95 -9.68
N GLY A 67 0.78 -1.50 -10.78
CA GLY A 67 0.99 -0.79 -12.05
C GLY A 67 -0.27 -0.23 -12.70
N ASP A 68 -1.44 -0.83 -12.44
CA ASP A 68 -2.72 -0.36 -12.97
C ASP A 68 -3.41 0.72 -12.10
N LEU A 69 -2.85 1.01 -10.91
CA LEU A 69 -3.38 2.03 -10.02
C LEU A 69 -2.96 3.42 -10.48
N LYS A 70 -3.83 4.40 -10.24
CA LYS A 70 -3.57 5.80 -10.58
C LYS A 70 -2.81 6.51 -9.47
N LEU A 71 -1.98 7.49 -9.82
CA LEU A 71 -1.42 8.44 -8.86
C LEU A 71 -2.55 9.18 -8.15
N VAL A 72 -2.34 9.47 -6.86
CA VAL A 72 -3.23 10.31 -6.04
C VAL A 72 -3.17 11.77 -6.50
#